data_AF-A0A2D4RW72-F1
#
_entry.id   AF-A0A2D4RW72-F1
#
_cell.length_a   1.000
_cell.length_b   1.000
_cell.length_c   1.000
_cell.angle_alpha   90.00
_cell.angle_beta   90.00
_cell.angle_gamma   90.00
#
_symmetry.space_group_name_H-M   'P 1'
#
loop_
_entity.id
_entity.type
_entity.pdbx_description
1 polymer ?
#
loop_
_entity_poly.entity_id
_entity_poly.type
_entity_poly.pdbx_seq_one_letter_code
_entity_poly.pdbx_strand_id
1 'polypeptide(L)'
;MSQAPQKNFAAYRSTETAKELLDLASNNPQVLIPILAESTLEEDVSNVSKMVSRETNKLDLVINCVGYLHNAEHGPEKNLREINANQLK
;
A
#
# COMPACT_ATOMS: atom_id res chain seq x y z
N MET A 1 -19.61 24.71 3.45
CA MET A 1 -18.77 24.19 2.35
C MET A 1 -18.51 22.72 2.66
N SER A 2 -19.01 21.78 1.87
CA SER A 2 -18.63 20.37 2.07
C SER A 2 -17.19 20.19 1.58
N GLN A 3 -16.30 19.69 2.43
CA GLN A 3 -14.98 19.28 1.95
C GLN A 3 -15.14 18.17 0.92
N ALA A 4 -14.29 18.17 -0.11
CA ALA A 4 -14.20 17.03 -1.01
C ALA A 4 -13.85 15.78 -0.19
N PRO A 5 -14.43 14.61 -0.51
CA PRO A 5 -14.16 13.41 0.26
C PRO A 5 -12.67 13.02 0.13
N GLN A 6 -12.10 12.52 1.23
CA GLN A 6 -10.71 12.07 1.26
C GLN A 6 -10.52 10.88 0.31
N LYS A 7 -9.52 10.97 -0.57
CA LYS A 7 -9.11 9.84 -1.42
C LYS A 7 -8.21 8.88 -0.63
N ASN A 8 -8.53 7.60 -0.69
CA ASN A 8 -7.75 6.52 -0.13
C ASN A 8 -7.11 5.73 -1.27
N PHE A 9 -5.79 5.56 -1.19
CA PHE A 9 -5.01 4.75 -2.13
C PHE A 9 -4.68 3.43 -1.45
N ALA A 10 -5.17 2.31 -2.00
CA ALA A 10 -5.00 0.99 -1.41
C ALA A 10 -4.11 0.12 -2.28
N ALA A 11 -2.87 -0.12 -1.83
CA ALA A 11 -1.94 -1.00 -2.52
C ALA A 11 -2.28 -2.47 -2.28
N TYR A 12 -2.22 -3.30 -3.33
CA TYR A 12 -2.45 -4.75 -3.25
C TYR A 12 -1.55 -5.50 -4.23
N ARG A 13 -1.22 -6.76 -3.92
CA ARG A 13 -0.28 -7.57 -4.74
C ARG A 13 -0.92 -8.38 -5.85
N SER A 14 -2.13 -8.90 -5.64
CA SER A 14 -2.74 -9.89 -6.54
C SER A 14 -4.22 -9.60 -6.72
N THR A 15 -4.66 -9.57 -7.98
CA THR A 15 -6.07 -9.39 -8.35
C THR A 15 -6.91 -10.59 -7.93
N GLU A 16 -6.32 -11.79 -7.89
CA GLU A 16 -6.99 -13.02 -7.49
C GLU A 16 -7.41 -13.00 -6.02
N THR A 17 -6.61 -12.36 -5.17
CA THR A 17 -6.83 -12.29 -3.72
C THR A 17 -7.50 -10.99 -3.27
N ALA A 18 -7.35 -9.90 -4.03
CA ALA A 18 -7.91 -8.59 -3.70
C ALA A 18 -9.35 -8.36 -4.16
N LYS A 19 -10.15 -9.41 -4.39
CA LYS A 19 -11.50 -9.31 -4.98
C LYS A 19 -12.41 -8.33 -4.22
N GLU A 20 -12.49 -8.46 -2.91
CA GLU A 20 -13.33 -7.57 -2.09
C GLU A 20 -12.89 -6.11 -2.14
N LEU A 21 -11.57 -5.85 -2.21
CA LEU A 21 -11.03 -4.50 -2.38
C LEU A 21 -11.42 -3.92 -3.74
N LEU A 22 -11.30 -4.72 -4.81
CA LEU A 22 -11.63 -4.30 -6.17
C LEU A 22 -13.13 -4.07 -6.35
N ASP A 23 -13.96 -4.91 -5.75
CA ASP A 23 -15.42 -4.74 -5.73
C ASP A 23 -15.81 -3.48 -4.95
N LEU A 24 -15.18 -3.24 -3.79
CA LEU A 24 -15.41 -2.03 -2.99
C LEU A 24 -15.00 -0.77 -3.75
N ALA A 25 -13.85 -0.80 -4.44
CA ALA A 25 -13.36 0.30 -5.27
C ALA A 25 -14.30 0.59 -6.44
N SER A 26 -14.80 -0.46 -7.10
CA SER A 26 -15.75 -0.32 -8.22
C SER A 26 -17.06 0.35 -7.78
N ASN A 27 -17.49 0.10 -6.54
CA ASN A 27 -18.66 0.75 -5.95
C ASN A 27 -18.39 2.17 -5.42
N ASN A 28 -17.13 2.55 -5.19
CA ASN A 28 -16.74 3.80 -4.55
C ASN A 28 -15.55 4.51 -5.24
N PRO A 29 -15.57 4.71 -6.57
CA PRO A 29 -14.40 5.15 -7.32
C PRO A 29 -13.92 6.57 -6.98
N GLN A 30 -14.79 7.39 -6.37
CA GLN A 30 -14.46 8.76 -6.00
C GLN A 30 -13.57 8.86 -4.74
N VAL A 31 -13.50 7.79 -3.95
CA VAL A 31 -12.84 7.78 -2.62
C VAL A 31 -11.86 6.64 -2.41
N LEU A 32 -11.92 5.57 -3.22
CA LEU A 32 -11.03 4.43 -3.12
C LEU A 32 -10.39 4.14 -4.48
N ILE A 33 -9.07 4.27 -4.53
CA ILE A 33 -8.26 4.03 -5.72
C ILE A 33 -7.36 2.82 -5.42
N PRO A 34 -7.65 1.64 -5.97
CA PRO A 34 -6.81 0.47 -5.79
C PRO A 34 -5.56 0.59 -6.68
N ILE A 35 -4.41 0.20 -6.15
CA ILE A 35 -3.12 0.25 -6.86
C ILE A 35 -2.48 -1.13 -6.78
N LEU A 36 -2.23 -1.75 -7.93
CA LEU A 36 -1.47 -2.99 -8.00
C LEU A 36 0.02 -2.68 -7.72
N ALA A 37 0.58 -3.28 -6.67
CA ALA A 37 1.96 -3.10 -6.25
C ALA A 37 2.44 -4.25 -5.34
N GLU A 38 3.67 -4.71 -5.53
CA GLU A 38 4.40 -5.54 -4.58
C GLU A 38 5.26 -4.67 -3.66
N SER A 39 4.92 -4.67 -2.37
CA SER A 39 5.60 -3.90 -1.32
C SER A 39 7.09 -4.24 -1.15
N THR A 40 7.52 -5.45 -1.55
CA THR A 40 8.92 -5.86 -1.47
C THR A 40 9.77 -5.41 -2.67
N LEU A 41 9.17 -4.79 -3.69
CA LEU A 41 9.86 -4.26 -4.86
C LEU A 41 9.91 -2.72 -4.79
N GLU A 42 11.11 -2.16 -4.73
CA GLU A 42 11.30 -0.71 -4.63
C GLU A 42 10.73 0.05 -5.84
N GLU A 43 10.81 -0.55 -7.03
CA GLU A 43 10.23 0.00 -8.25
C GLU A 43 8.72 0.22 -8.11
N ASP A 44 8.01 -0.73 -7.51
CA ASP A 44 6.57 -0.64 -7.30
C ASP A 44 6.22 0.44 -6.30
N VAL A 45 7.00 0.62 -5.23
CA VAL A 45 6.84 1.73 -4.28
C VAL A 45 7.02 3.08 -4.97
N SER A 46 8.05 3.22 -5.82
CA SER A 46 8.28 4.42 -6.64
C SER A 46 7.11 4.69 -7.58
N ASN A 47 6.57 3.66 -8.20
CA ASN A 47 5.43 3.76 -9.12
C ASN A 47 4.14 4.15 -8.40
N VAL A 48 3.89 3.61 -7.19
CA VAL A 48 2.79 4.03 -6.30
C VAL A 48 2.89 5.53 -6.02
N SER A 49 4.05 6.03 -5.62
CA SER A 49 4.25 7.45 -5.34
C SER A 49 3.97 8.32 -6.57
N LYS A 50 4.40 7.89 -7.76
CA LYS A 50 4.11 8.60 -9.02
C LYS A 50 2.61 8.62 -9.33
N MET A 51 1.91 7.51 -9.14
CA MET A 51 0.46 7.44 -9.34
C MET A 51 -0.30 8.35 -8.37
N VAL A 52 0.04 8.30 -7.08
CA VAL A 52 -0.56 9.17 -6.06
C VAL A 52 -0.30 10.65 -6.40
N SER A 53 0.91 11.01 -6.83
CA SER A 53 1.26 12.39 -7.18
C SER A 53 0.47 12.99 -8.35
N ARG A 54 -0.12 12.14 -9.21
CA ARG A 54 -1.01 12.59 -10.31
C ARG A 54 -2.39 12.97 -9.78
N GLU A 55 -2.78 12.43 -8.64
CA GLU A 55 -4.11 12.61 -8.03
C GLU A 55 -4.12 13.66 -6.92
N THR A 56 -2.99 13.86 -6.24
CA THR A 56 -2.85 14.81 -5.13
C THR A 56 -1.39 15.25 -4.98
N ASN A 57 -1.16 16.47 -4.48
CA ASN A 57 0.17 16.98 -4.13
C ASN A 57 0.54 16.74 -2.65
N LYS A 58 -0.37 16.13 -1.87
CA LYS A 58 -0.21 15.91 -0.44
C LYS A 58 -0.69 14.52 -0.05
N LEU A 59 0.07 13.87 0.83
CA LEU A 59 -0.29 12.62 1.48
C LEU A 59 -0.39 12.88 2.98
N ASP A 60 -1.61 12.82 3.53
CA ASP A 60 -1.87 13.14 4.94
C ASP A 60 -1.50 11.99 5.88
N LEU A 61 -1.62 10.74 5.42
CA LEU A 61 -1.41 9.53 6.20
C LEU A 61 -0.89 8.40 5.30
N VAL A 62 0.05 7.62 5.84
CA VAL A 62 0.51 6.36 5.26
C VAL A 62 0.31 5.25 6.28
N ILE A 63 -0.34 4.16 5.87
CA ILE A 63 -0.55 2.98 6.70
C ILE A 63 0.19 1.81 6.06
N ASN A 64 1.32 1.42 6.66
CA ASN A 64 2.03 0.21 6.28
C ASN A 64 1.45 -0.97 7.04
N CYS A 65 0.46 -1.64 6.44
CA CYS A 65 -0.23 -2.81 7.03
C CYS A 65 0.02 -4.12 6.28
N VAL A 66 0.88 -4.11 5.26
CA VAL A 66 1.29 -5.34 4.57
C VAL A 66 2.24 -6.11 5.48
N GLY A 67 1.93 -7.39 5.70
CA GLY A 67 2.75 -8.30 6.48
C GLY A 67 2.45 -9.73 6.07
N TYR A 68 3.38 -10.63 6.37
CA TYR A 68 3.20 -12.06 6.15
C TYR A 68 3.35 -12.78 7.48
N LEU A 69 2.35 -13.56 7.86
CA LEU A 69 2.39 -14.29 9.13
C LEU A 69 3.37 -15.47 9.02
N HIS A 70 4.32 -15.55 9.96
CA HIS A 70 5.34 -16.59 10.00
C HIS A 70 4.79 -18.02 10.00
N ASN A 71 5.51 -18.91 9.32
CA ASN A 71 5.46 -20.36 9.51
C ASN A 71 6.89 -20.88 9.81
N ALA A 72 7.05 -22.15 10.15
CA ALA A 72 8.30 -22.75 10.64
C ALA A 72 9.54 -22.57 9.72
N GLU A 73 9.36 -22.12 8.48
CA GLU A 73 10.43 -21.90 7.50
C GLU A 73 11.01 -20.47 7.52
N HIS A 74 10.33 -19.52 8.15
CA HIS A 74 10.71 -18.11 8.14
C HIS A 74 10.96 -17.63 9.60
N GLY A 75 12.19 -17.20 9.90
CA GLY A 75 12.59 -16.74 11.24
C GLY A 75 11.84 -15.46 11.68
N PRO A 76 11.91 -15.09 12.97
CA PRO A 76 11.02 -14.08 13.56
C PRO A 76 11.06 -12.72 12.87
N GLU A 77 9.91 -12.05 12.84
CA GLU A 77 9.74 -10.69 12.30
C GLU A 77 10.68 -9.74 13.06
N LYS A 78 11.56 -9.04 12.35
CA LYS A 78 12.24 -7.88 12.92
C LYS A 78 11.28 -6.71 12.83
N ASN A 79 11.02 -6.06 13.96
CA ASN A 79 10.25 -4.82 13.97
C ASN A 79 10.93 -3.81 13.02
N LEU A 80 10.18 -2.93 12.34
CA LEU A 80 10.79 -1.90 11.47
C LEU A 80 11.81 -1.05 12.26
N ARG A 81 11.58 -0.88 13.56
CA ARG A 81 12.50 -0.22 14.52
C ARG A 81 13.82 -0.97 14.76
N GLU A 82 13.85 -2.26 14.46
CA GLU A 82 15.00 -3.17 14.64
C GLU A 82 15.76 -3.37 13.32
N ILE A 83 15.31 -2.75 12.22
CA ILE A 83 16.03 -2.74 10.95
C ILE A 83 17.18 -1.74 11.05
N ASN A 84 18.40 -2.25 10.94
CA ASN A 84 19.60 -1.43 10.83
C ASN A 84 19.75 -0.92 9.39
N ALA A 85 19.63 0.39 9.19
CA ALA A 85 19.73 1.00 7.86
C ALA A 85 21.07 0.70 7.15
N ASN A 86 22.15 0.43 7.90
CA ASN A 86 23.46 0.06 7.32
C ASN A 86 23.50 -1.39 6.79
N GLN A 87 22.43 -2.17 7.00
CA GLN A 87 22.29 -3.54 6.47
C GLN A 87 21.29 -3.64 5.32
N LEU A 88 20.69 -2.52 4.91
CA LEU A 88 19.93 -2.44 3.68
C LEU A 88 20.96 -2.39 2.53
N LYS A 89 20.94 -3.42 1.67
CA LYS A 89 21.82 -3.53 0.51
C LYS A 89 21.39 -2.62 -0.61
#